data_AF-A0AAV5W8Q1-F1
#
_entry.id   AF-A0AAV5W8Q1-F1
#
_cell.length_a   1.000
_cell.length_b   1.000
_cell.length_c   1.000
_cell.angle_alpha   90.00
_cell.angle_beta   90.00
_cell.angle_gamma   90.00
#
_symmetry.space_group_name_H-M   'P 1'
#
loop_
_entity.id
_entity.type
_entity.pdbx_description
1 polymer ?
#
loop_
_entity_poly.entity_id
_entity_poly.type
_entity_poly.pdbx_seq_one_letter_code
_entity_poly.pdbx_strand_id
1 'polypeptide(L)' 'CNFNGHYSNGKCHCEGGTEGPNCAELRTQMCGPNGECGHKQYCLYKNIDCLFREDCKDRRGWCLPLD' A
#
# COMPACT_ATOMS: atom_id res chain seq x y z
N CYS A 1 -9.79 11.59 -11.35
CA CYS A 1 -9.03 11.02 -10.21
C CYS A 1 -8.64 9.59 -10.51
N ASN A 2 -7.94 9.35 -11.64
CA ASN A 2 -7.44 8.05 -12.13
C ASN A 2 -8.24 6.78 -11.74
N PHE A 3 -9.57 6.87 -11.72
CA PHE A 3 -10.51 5.86 -11.20
C PHE A 3 -10.32 5.42 -9.72
N ASN A 4 -9.44 6.06 -8.96
CA ASN A 4 -9.13 5.76 -7.55
C ASN A 4 -9.57 6.89 -6.60
N GLY A 5 -10.72 7.52 -6.87
CA GLY A 5 -11.13 8.71 -6.13
C GLY A 5 -12.30 9.44 -6.74
N HIS A 6 -12.86 10.35 -5.96
CA HIS A 6 -13.95 11.22 -6.39
C HIS A 6 -13.45 12.66 -6.60
N TYR A 7 -14.03 13.35 -7.58
CA TYR A 7 -13.70 14.75 -7.85
C TYR A 7 -14.70 15.66 -7.14
N SER A 8 -14.20 16.57 -6.31
CA SER A 8 -15.02 17.56 -5.59
C SER A 8 -14.25 18.86 -5.40
N ASN A 9 -14.93 20.01 -5.50
CA ASN A 9 -14.34 21.35 -5.30
C ASN A 9 -13.02 21.61 -6.04
N GLY A 10 -12.93 21.16 -7.30
CA GLY A 10 -11.73 21.41 -8.11
C GLY A 10 -10.54 20.51 -7.79
N LYS A 11 -10.71 19.50 -6.92
CA LYS A 11 -9.64 18.60 -6.46
C LYS A 11 -10.09 17.14 -6.49
N CYS A 12 -9.11 16.25 -6.62
CA CYS A 12 -9.32 14.83 -6.44
C CYS A 12 -9.19 14.44 -4.98
N HIS A 13 -10.21 13.75 -4.48
CA HIS A 13 -10.23 13.11 -3.18
C HIS A 13 -10.03 11.62 -3.39
N CYS A 14 -8.84 11.16 -3.03
CA CYS A 14 -8.40 9.80 -3.30
C CYS A 14 -9.07 8.80 -2.37
N GLU A 15 -9.38 7.62 -2.92
CA GLU A 15 -9.81 6.45 -2.17
C GLU A 15 -8.62 5.84 -1.41
N GLY A 16 -8.93 4.99 -0.42
CA GLY A 16 -7.96 4.40 0.50
C GLY A 16 -6.74 3.81 -0.22
N GLY A 17 -5.55 4.22 0.21
CA GLY A 17 -4.30 3.73 -0.37
C GLY A 17 -3.84 4.38 -1.66
N THR A 18 -4.50 5.45 -2.10
CA THR A 18 -4.03 6.28 -3.24
C THR A 18 -3.85 7.75 -2.86
N GLU A 19 -2.93 8.42 -3.53
CA GLU A 19 -2.58 9.82 -3.29
C GLU A 19 -2.11 10.52 -4.58
N GLY A 20 -1.69 11.77 -4.43
CA GLY A 20 -1.29 12.62 -5.55
C GLY A 20 -2.45 13.39 -6.19
N PRO A 21 -2.14 14.33 -7.11
CA PRO A 21 -3.12 15.28 -7.67
C PRO A 21 -4.24 14.60 -8.47
N ASN A 22 -4.03 13.36 -8.92
CA ASN A 22 -4.98 12.58 -9.68
C ASN A 22 -5.25 11.18 -9.09
N CYS A 23 -4.78 10.87 -7.88
CA CYS A 23 -4.92 9.55 -7.24
C CYS A 23 -4.26 8.39 -8.03
N ALA A 24 -3.25 8.71 -8.83
CA ALA A 24 -2.46 7.71 -9.56
C ALA A 24 -1.32 7.13 -8.71
N GLU A 25 -0.92 7.82 -7.65
CA GLU A 25 0.16 7.37 -6.76
C GLU A 25 -0.44 6.45 -5.70
N LEU A 26 0.23 5.33 -5.42
CA LEU A 26 -0.17 4.44 -4.34
C LEU A 26 0.47 4.93 -3.04
N ARG A 27 -0.34 5.18 -2.01
CA ARG A 27 0.12 5.50 -0.65
C ARG A 27 0.64 4.24 0.03
N THR A 28 1.77 3.76 -0.43
CA THR A 28 2.37 2.50 -0.02
C THR A 28 3.76 2.77 0.52
N GLN A 29 4.08 2.08 1.61
CA GLN A 29 5.41 2.12 2.21
C GLN A 29 6.01 0.73 2.09
N MET A 30 7.33 0.62 1.96
CA MET A 30 7.96 -0.68 2.10
C MET A 30 7.71 -1.21 3.50
N CYS A 31 7.48 -2.51 3.62
CA CYS A 31 7.29 -3.12 4.94
C CYS A 31 8.52 -2.94 5.81
N GLY A 32 8.29 -2.75 7.11
CA GLY A 32 9.34 -2.61 8.10
C GLY A 32 10.25 -3.85 8.17
N PRO A 33 11.37 -3.78 8.90
CA PRO A 33 12.36 -4.84 8.99
C PRO A 33 11.81 -6.20 9.48
N ASN A 34 10.65 -6.20 10.14
CA ASN A 34 9.94 -7.39 10.62
C ASN A 34 8.70 -7.77 9.79
N GLY A 35 8.52 -7.21 8.59
CA GLY A 35 7.27 -7.36 7.82
C GLY A 35 6.09 -6.60 8.43
N GLU A 36 6.37 -5.66 9.33
CA GLU A 36 5.37 -4.85 10.03
C GLU A 36 4.99 -3.63 9.21
N CYS A 37 3.71 -3.27 9.29
CA CYS A 37 3.14 -2.08 8.68
C CYS A 37 2.48 -1.22 9.75
N GLY A 38 2.21 0.05 9.43
CA GLY A 38 1.56 0.97 10.35
C GLY A 38 0.16 0.52 10.75
N HIS A 39 -0.44 1.25 11.69
CA HIS A 39 -1.81 0.98 12.14
C HIS A 39 -2.79 0.98 10.96
N LYS A 40 -3.65 -0.05 10.88
CA LYS A 40 -4.56 -0.32 9.74
C LYS A 40 -3.86 -0.50 8.40
N GLN A 41 -2.73 -1.19 8.38
CA GLN A 41 -2.07 -1.59 7.13
C GLN A 41 -1.66 -3.06 7.21
N TYR A 42 -1.55 -3.71 6.07
CA TYR A 42 -1.03 -5.06 5.94
C TYR A 42 0.10 -5.11 4.91
N CYS A 43 1.09 -5.96 5.16
CA CYS A 43 2.21 -6.14 4.23
C CYS A 43 1.79 -7.11 3.11
N LEU A 44 1.65 -6.61 1.88
CA LEU A 44 1.40 -7.45 0.70
C LEU A 44 2.72 -7.80 0.00
N TYR A 45 2.96 -9.09 -0.17
CA TYR A 45 4.08 -9.64 -0.93
C TYR A 45 3.61 -10.12 -2.30
N LYS A 46 4.19 -9.60 -3.39
CA LYS A 46 3.89 -10.06 -4.77
C LYS A 46 4.63 -11.34 -5.18
N ASN A 47 5.62 -11.80 -4.41
CA ASN A 47 6.30 -13.07 -4.63
C ASN A 47 5.78 -14.12 -3.64
N ILE A 48 4.95 -15.03 -4.16
CA ILE A 48 4.27 -16.12 -3.43
C ILE A 48 5.28 -17.16 -2.88
N ASP A 49 6.53 -17.18 -3.36
CA ASP A 49 7.55 -18.17 -2.96
C ASP A 49 8.01 -18.05 -1.49
N CYS A 50 7.71 -16.93 -0.81
CA CYS A 50 8.16 -16.69 0.57
C CYS A 50 7.10 -16.89 1.65
N LEU A 51 5.89 -17.36 1.31
CA LEU A 51 4.78 -17.52 2.27
C LEU A 51 5.04 -18.55 3.39
N PHE A 52 6.11 -19.35 3.34
CA PHE A 52 6.27 -20.52 4.23
C PHE A 52 7.70 -20.76 4.76
N ARG A 53 8.55 -19.72 4.85
CA ARG A 53 9.95 -19.87 5.31
C ARG A 53 10.31 -18.92 6.45
N GLU A 54 10.74 -19.48 7.59
CA GLU A 54 11.17 -18.73 8.78
C GLU A 54 12.42 -17.86 8.54
N ASP A 55 13.22 -18.17 7.52
CA ASP A 55 14.42 -17.42 7.16
C ASP A 55 14.17 -16.33 6.09
N CYS A 56 12.93 -16.20 5.60
CA CYS A 56 12.61 -15.21 4.57
C CYS A 56 12.56 -13.78 5.17
N LYS A 57 13.70 -13.10 5.15
CA LYS A 57 13.83 -11.66 5.45
C LYS A 57 13.60 -10.81 4.18
N ASP A 58 12.51 -11.05 3.45
CA ASP A 58 12.23 -10.24 2.26
C ASP A 58 11.59 -8.90 2.64
N ARG A 59 12.37 -7.84 2.51
CA ARG A 59 11.98 -6.46 2.86
C ARG A 59 11.23 -5.74 1.72
N ARG A 60 10.91 -6.44 0.63
CA ARG A 60 10.36 -5.85 -0.60
C ARG A 60 8.83 -5.88 -0.68
N GLY A 61 8.14 -6.20 0.42
CA GLY A 61 6.69 -6.09 0.52
C GLY A 61 6.22 -4.64 0.61
N TRP A 62 4.95 -4.40 0.30
CA TRP A 62 4.34 -3.08 0.39
C TRP A 62 3.22 -3.06 1.43
N CYS A 63 3.27 -2.11 2.36
CA CYS A 63 2.21 -1.80 3.29
C CYS A 63 1.04 -1.18 2.54
N LEU A 64 -0.04 -1.93 2.44
CA LEU A 64 -1.30 -1.48 1.89
C LEU A 64 -2.25 -1.13 3.05
N PRO A 65 -3.01 -0.03 2.96
CA PRO A 65 -4.03 0.26 3.95
C PRO A 65 -5.15 -0.78 3.94
N LEU A 66 -5.68 -1.02 5.14
CA LEU A 66 -6.94 -1.71 5.40
C LEU A 66 -8.00 -0.61 5.54
N ASP A 67 -8.87 -0.49 4.53
CA ASP A 67 -10.07 0.34 4.64
C ASP A 67 -11.08 -0.27 5.63
#